data_AF-A0A3D1KGF9-F1
#
_entry.id   AF-A0A3D1KGF9-F1
#
_cell.length_a   1.000
_cell.length_b   1.000
_cell.length_c   1.000
_cell.angle_alpha   90.00
_cell.angle_beta   90.00
_cell.angle_gamma   90.00
#
_symmetry.space_group_name_H-M   'P 1'
#
loop_
_entity.id
_entity.type
_entity.pdbx_description
1 polymer ?
#
loop_
_entity_poly.entity_id
_entity_poly.type
_entity_poly.pdbx_seq_one_letter_code
_entity_poly.pdbx_strand_id
1 'polypeptide(L)'
;MATKRKPEYKPLLFTTTVRNPERVKGLLYVLAKFDRQVLTNLLATQIVGEAIRYGLYRPTKQSNTIKEKWAGTSKGNFAKEILTDDEVKYMIANNPQKHKEAGFDKGYPSRFATIFDFTKELGFVYFTPNQPIQFSELGKMIAQVYDVTLIDNRFISVENIHPEYEQKAFLQAMAKSQRKNPFVRVLNDNIPLILLIQVIQLLNDNSKYRTSQGETKGIARHELPLVIFWKDNDAQALYQRIVRLRADYGYNPS
;
A
#
# COMPACT_ATOMS: atom_id res chain seq x y z
N MET A 1 -21.53 -5.75 21.64
CA MET A 1 -20.37 -4.99 21.12
C MET A 1 -19.24 -5.97 20.86
N ALA A 2 -18.62 -5.97 19.68
CA ALA A 2 -17.46 -6.83 19.43
C ALA A 2 -16.33 -6.45 20.41
N THR A 3 -15.82 -7.42 21.17
CA THR A 3 -14.72 -7.23 22.12
C THR A 3 -13.53 -6.61 21.43
N LYS A 4 -13.16 -5.39 21.85
CA LYS A 4 -12.06 -4.62 21.28
C LYS A 4 -10.75 -5.38 21.54
N ARG A 5 -10.15 -5.97 20.50
CA ARG A 5 -8.86 -6.69 20.61
C ARG A 5 -7.81 -5.79 21.27
N LYS A 6 -7.10 -6.32 22.28
CA LYS A 6 -6.00 -5.64 22.96
C LYS A 6 -4.86 -5.35 21.97
N PRO A 7 -4.16 -4.22 22.09
CA PRO A 7 -2.97 -3.95 21.29
C PRO A 7 -1.86 -4.96 21.63
N GLU A 8 -1.10 -5.37 20.62
CA GLU A 8 -0.01 -6.34 20.71
C GLU A 8 1.17 -5.81 19.87
N TYR A 9 2.40 -6.26 20.15
CA TYR A 9 3.52 -6.03 19.23
C TYR A 9 3.32 -6.85 17.95
N LYS A 10 3.50 -6.22 16.79
CA LYS A 10 3.33 -6.87 15.49
C LYS A 10 4.47 -6.48 14.54
N PRO A 11 4.91 -7.36 13.64
CA PRO A 11 5.82 -6.97 12.57
C PRO A 11 5.24 -5.82 11.74
N LEU A 12 6.11 -4.97 11.21
CA LEU A 12 5.73 -4.04 10.15
C LEU A 12 5.34 -4.86 8.93
N LEU A 13 4.09 -4.75 8.51
CA LEU A 13 3.59 -5.43 7.32
C LEU A 13 3.03 -4.38 6.37
N PHE A 14 3.63 -4.29 5.18
CA PHE A 14 3.00 -3.61 4.05
C PHE A 14 2.09 -4.60 3.33
N THR A 15 0.86 -4.18 3.01
CA THR A 15 -0.13 -5.05 2.38
C THR A 15 0.33 -5.48 0.98
N THR A 16 -0.20 -6.60 0.47
CA THR A 16 0.11 -7.08 -0.88
C THR A 16 -0.30 -6.09 -1.99
N THR A 17 -1.25 -5.19 -1.69
CA THR A 17 -1.66 -4.09 -2.56
C THR A 17 -0.49 -3.14 -2.84
N VAL A 18 0.43 -2.93 -1.89
CA VAL A 18 1.47 -1.88 -1.95
C VAL A 18 2.90 -2.42 -1.90
N ARG A 19 3.08 -3.73 -2.12
CA ARG A 19 4.40 -4.27 -2.53
C ARG A 19 4.91 -3.66 -3.84
N ASN A 20 4.03 -2.98 -4.59
CA ASN A 20 4.37 -2.19 -5.76
C ASN A 20 3.68 -0.80 -5.65
N PRO A 21 4.43 0.28 -5.34
CA PRO A 21 3.91 1.66 -5.28
C PRO A 21 3.12 2.08 -6.51
N GLU A 22 3.47 1.54 -7.69
CA GLU A 22 2.73 1.77 -8.95
C GLU A 22 1.23 1.48 -8.84
N ARG A 23 0.86 0.45 -8.05
CA ARG A 23 -0.55 0.07 -7.87
C ARG A 23 -1.35 1.14 -7.12
N VAL A 24 -0.71 1.87 -6.21
CA VAL A 24 -1.37 2.91 -5.41
C VAL A 24 -1.82 4.05 -6.32
N LYS A 25 -1.02 4.40 -7.33
CA LYS A 25 -1.33 5.47 -8.29
C LYS A 25 -2.64 5.19 -9.03
N GLY A 26 -2.75 4.01 -9.65
CA GLY A 26 -3.96 3.62 -10.38
C GLY A 26 -5.19 3.51 -9.48
N LEU A 27 -5.04 2.97 -8.27
CA LEU A 27 -6.14 2.89 -7.30
C LEU A 27 -6.61 4.28 -6.85
N LEU A 28 -5.70 5.20 -6.53
CA LEU A 28 -6.04 6.56 -6.15
C LEU A 28 -6.62 7.36 -7.32
N TYR A 29 -6.17 7.13 -8.55
CA TYR A 29 -6.80 7.69 -9.75
C TYR A 29 -8.29 7.28 -9.83
N VAL A 30 -8.62 6.01 -9.59
CA VAL A 30 -10.03 5.56 -9.57
C VAL A 30 -10.80 6.19 -8.41
N LEU A 31 -10.24 6.15 -7.20
CA LEU A 31 -10.94 6.61 -6.00
C LEU A 31 -11.16 8.14 -6.01
N ALA A 32 -10.26 8.92 -6.62
CA ALA A 32 -10.36 10.38 -6.70
C ALA A 32 -11.61 10.86 -7.45
N LYS A 33 -12.14 10.05 -8.37
CA LYS A 33 -13.41 10.31 -9.08
C LYS A 33 -14.61 10.39 -8.15
N PHE A 34 -14.47 9.89 -6.92
CA PHE A 34 -15.49 9.84 -5.90
C PHE A 34 -15.18 10.74 -4.70
N ASP A 35 -14.19 11.65 -4.81
CA ASP A 35 -13.88 12.59 -3.73
C ASP A 35 -15.13 13.38 -3.32
N ARG A 36 -15.27 13.62 -2.02
CA ARG A 36 -16.42 14.27 -1.36
C ARG A 36 -17.75 13.51 -1.41
N GLN A 37 -17.88 12.40 -2.13
CA GLN A 37 -19.09 11.59 -2.10
C GLN A 37 -19.20 10.81 -0.79
N VAL A 38 -20.43 10.63 -0.30
CA VAL A 38 -20.70 9.88 0.95
C VAL A 38 -20.51 8.37 0.72
N LEU A 39 -19.60 7.75 1.49
CA LEU A 39 -19.25 6.34 1.36
C LEU A 39 -20.35 5.42 1.91
N THR A 40 -21.36 5.17 1.09
CA THR A 40 -22.38 4.14 1.34
C THR A 40 -21.87 2.75 0.93
N ASN A 41 -22.55 1.68 1.35
CA ASN A 41 -22.23 0.32 0.89
C ASN A 41 -22.36 0.14 -0.62
N LEU A 42 -23.35 0.80 -1.24
CA LEU A 42 -23.55 0.79 -2.68
C LEU A 42 -22.36 1.46 -3.37
N LEU A 43 -21.98 2.66 -2.90
CA LEU A 43 -20.85 3.39 -3.45
C LEU A 43 -19.53 2.61 -3.28
N ALA A 44 -19.29 2.01 -2.11
CA ALA A 44 -18.12 1.17 -1.89
C ALA A 44 -18.05 0.01 -2.89
N THR A 45 -19.20 -0.61 -3.19
CA THR A 45 -19.30 -1.68 -4.20
C THR A 45 -19.04 -1.16 -5.62
N GLN A 46 -19.60 0.01 -5.95
CA GLN A 46 -19.37 0.67 -7.23
C GLN A 46 -17.88 1.01 -7.44
N ILE A 47 -17.20 1.55 -6.43
CA ILE A 47 -15.77 1.89 -6.51
C ILE A 47 -14.92 0.64 -6.73
N VAL A 48 -15.25 -0.48 -6.05
CA VAL A 48 -14.57 -1.76 -6.33
C VAL A 48 -14.86 -2.23 -7.76
N GLY A 49 -16.09 -2.03 -8.24
CA GLY A 49 -16.46 -2.28 -9.64
C GLY A 49 -15.60 -1.48 -10.62
N GLU A 50 -15.34 -0.20 -10.35
CA GLU A 50 -14.44 0.62 -11.17
C GLU A 50 -13.00 0.15 -11.12
N ALA A 51 -12.49 -0.26 -9.94
CA ALA A 51 -11.16 -0.87 -9.86
C ALA A 51 -11.08 -2.18 -10.68
N ILE A 52 -12.16 -2.94 -10.78
CA ILE A 52 -12.28 -4.11 -11.68
C ILE A 52 -12.32 -3.67 -13.14
N ARG A 53 -13.09 -2.63 -13.45
CA ARG A 53 -13.27 -2.10 -14.81
C ARG A 53 -11.94 -1.76 -15.48
N TYR A 54 -11.07 -1.09 -14.73
CA TYR A 54 -9.73 -0.72 -15.19
C TYR A 54 -8.71 -1.86 -15.06
N GLY A 55 -9.07 -3.02 -14.52
CA GLY A 55 -8.17 -4.16 -14.33
C GLY A 55 -7.19 -4.01 -13.15
N LEU A 56 -7.34 -2.98 -12.31
CA LEU A 56 -6.52 -2.75 -11.13
C LEU A 56 -6.81 -3.78 -10.02
N TYR A 57 -8.06 -4.23 -9.94
CA TYR A 57 -8.45 -5.37 -9.11
C TYR A 57 -8.99 -6.50 -10.00
N ARG A 58 -8.36 -7.69 -9.95
CA ARG A 58 -8.71 -8.84 -10.81
C ARG A 58 -9.18 -10.03 -9.99
N PRO A 59 -10.50 -10.18 -9.70
CA PRO A 59 -11.07 -11.37 -9.08
C PRO A 59 -10.81 -12.64 -9.91
N THR A 60 -10.98 -13.80 -9.29
CA THR A 60 -10.53 -15.09 -9.86
C THR A 60 -11.47 -15.67 -10.91
N LYS A 61 -12.79 -15.58 -10.73
CA LYS A 61 -13.76 -16.12 -11.68
C LYS A 61 -14.00 -15.10 -12.79
N GLN A 62 -13.53 -15.42 -13.99
CA GLN A 62 -13.51 -14.55 -15.18
C GLN A 62 -14.07 -15.31 -16.39
N SER A 63 -14.82 -14.62 -17.24
CA SER A 63 -15.17 -15.12 -18.58
C SER A 63 -13.96 -15.09 -19.51
N ASN A 64 -14.03 -15.77 -20.66
CA ASN A 64 -12.94 -15.78 -21.63
C ASN A 64 -12.65 -14.37 -22.20
N THR A 65 -13.70 -13.62 -22.53
CA THR A 65 -13.57 -12.23 -23.01
C THR A 65 -12.84 -11.34 -22.00
N ILE A 66 -13.14 -11.47 -20.70
CA ILE A 66 -12.45 -10.69 -19.66
C ILE A 66 -10.98 -11.10 -19.53
N LYS A 67 -10.67 -12.40 -19.62
CA LYS A 67 -9.29 -12.89 -19.61
C LYS A 67 -8.48 -12.32 -20.77
N GLU A 68 -9.07 -12.23 -21.96
CA GLU A 68 -8.43 -11.65 -23.15
C GLU A 68 -8.16 -10.16 -22.98
N LYS A 69 -9.12 -9.38 -22.48
CA LYS A 69 -8.94 -7.94 -22.20
C LYS A 69 -7.84 -7.65 -21.17
N TRP A 70 -7.65 -8.58 -20.24
CA TRP A 70 -6.62 -8.51 -19.20
C TRP A 70 -5.29 -9.16 -19.60
N ALA A 71 -5.26 -9.88 -20.71
CA ALA A 71 -4.05 -10.53 -21.20
C ALA A 71 -2.96 -9.50 -21.51
N GLY A 72 -1.70 -9.89 -21.31
CA GLY A 72 -0.55 -9.01 -21.57
C GLY A 72 -0.28 -7.94 -20.51
N THR A 73 -1.08 -7.83 -19.45
CA THR A 73 -0.84 -6.89 -18.35
C THR A 73 -0.83 -7.60 -17.00
N SER A 74 0.01 -7.12 -16.07
CA SER A 74 0.12 -7.70 -14.73
C SER A 74 -1.04 -7.27 -13.82
N LYS A 75 -1.41 -8.14 -12.86
CA LYS A 75 -2.39 -7.80 -11.81
C LYS A 75 -1.97 -6.51 -11.10
N GLY A 76 -2.92 -5.61 -10.88
CA GLY A 76 -2.69 -4.32 -10.22
C GLY A 76 -2.23 -3.19 -11.15
N ASN A 77 -1.95 -3.49 -12.42
CA ASN A 77 -1.78 -2.49 -13.45
C ASN A 77 -3.07 -2.36 -14.25
N PHE A 78 -3.22 -1.23 -14.94
CA PHE A 78 -4.29 -1.03 -15.90
C PHE A 78 -4.33 -2.18 -16.92
N ALA A 79 -5.55 -2.61 -17.27
CA ALA A 79 -5.78 -3.54 -18.36
C ALA A 79 -5.50 -2.88 -19.71
N LYS A 80 -5.39 -3.69 -20.77
CA LYS A 80 -5.29 -3.18 -22.14
C LYS A 80 -6.62 -2.59 -22.60
N GLU A 81 -7.72 -3.25 -22.25
CA GLU A 81 -9.08 -2.85 -22.63
C GLU A 81 -9.94 -2.63 -21.38
N ILE A 82 -10.82 -1.64 -21.46
CA ILE A 82 -11.79 -1.35 -20.42
C ILE A 82 -12.92 -2.39 -20.43
N LEU A 83 -13.41 -2.76 -19.25
CA LEU A 83 -14.59 -3.60 -19.15
C LEU A 83 -15.88 -2.79 -19.32
N THR A 84 -16.88 -3.41 -19.95
CA THR A 84 -18.24 -2.87 -20.04
C THR A 84 -18.98 -2.99 -18.72
N ASP A 85 -20.11 -2.31 -18.59
CA ASP A 85 -20.95 -2.39 -17.38
C ASP A 85 -21.41 -3.82 -17.10
N ASP A 86 -21.77 -4.58 -18.13
CA ASP A 86 -22.25 -5.94 -17.97
C ASP A 86 -21.11 -6.91 -17.60
N GLU A 87 -19.90 -6.68 -18.10
CA GLU A 87 -18.72 -7.42 -17.66
C GLU A 87 -18.38 -7.12 -16.19
N VAL A 88 -18.47 -5.86 -15.76
CA VAL A 88 -18.27 -5.49 -14.35
C VAL A 88 -19.35 -6.11 -13.46
N LYS A 89 -20.64 -6.03 -13.84
CA LYS A 89 -21.75 -6.69 -13.13
C LYS A 89 -21.52 -8.20 -13.03
N TYR A 90 -21.12 -8.83 -14.14
CA TYR A 90 -20.75 -10.25 -14.16
C TYR A 90 -19.64 -10.56 -13.15
N MET A 91 -18.57 -9.76 -13.14
CA MET A 91 -17.45 -9.95 -12.21
C MET A 91 -17.88 -9.80 -10.76
N ILE A 92 -18.71 -8.80 -10.43
CA ILE A 92 -19.22 -8.57 -9.09
C ILE A 92 -20.11 -9.74 -8.63
N ALA A 93 -21.06 -10.18 -9.47
CA ALA A 93 -21.99 -11.25 -9.14
C ALA A 93 -21.29 -12.61 -8.97
N ASN A 94 -20.32 -12.92 -9.83
CA ASN A 94 -19.65 -14.23 -9.83
C ASN A 94 -18.50 -14.34 -8.82
N ASN A 95 -18.06 -13.24 -8.22
CA ASN A 95 -16.97 -13.22 -7.24
C ASN A 95 -17.44 -12.69 -5.87
N PRO A 96 -18.47 -13.29 -5.24
CA PRO A 96 -18.97 -12.80 -3.97
C PRO A 96 -17.88 -12.78 -2.89
N GLN A 97 -17.81 -11.68 -2.15
CA GLN A 97 -16.79 -11.48 -1.14
C GLN A 97 -17.28 -12.00 0.23
N LYS A 98 -16.42 -12.72 0.96
CA LYS A 98 -16.73 -13.27 2.29
C LYS A 98 -16.09 -12.49 3.44
N HIS A 99 -15.22 -11.54 3.14
CA HIS A 99 -14.48 -10.76 4.14
C HIS A 99 -15.38 -9.77 4.89
N LYS A 100 -15.03 -9.50 6.15
CA LYS A 100 -15.65 -8.51 7.02
C LYS A 100 -14.54 -7.68 7.67
N GLU A 101 -14.40 -6.44 7.23
CA GLU A 101 -13.52 -5.45 7.86
C GLU A 101 -14.26 -4.71 8.97
N ALA A 102 -13.52 -4.18 9.94
CA ALA A 102 -14.11 -3.43 11.03
C ALA A 102 -14.78 -2.14 10.51
N GLY A 103 -16.04 -1.91 10.89
CA GLY A 103 -16.81 -0.75 10.46
C GLY A 103 -17.52 -0.91 9.10
N PHE A 104 -17.06 -1.81 8.22
CA PHE A 104 -17.63 -2.02 6.89
C PHE A 104 -18.53 -3.24 6.83
N ASP A 105 -19.58 -3.23 6.00
CA ASP A 105 -20.42 -4.41 5.82
C ASP A 105 -19.71 -5.56 5.12
N LYS A 106 -20.12 -6.79 5.47
CA LYS A 106 -19.54 -8.01 4.91
C LYS A 106 -19.74 -8.00 3.40
N GLY A 107 -18.70 -8.36 2.65
CA GLY A 107 -18.77 -8.39 1.19
C GLY A 107 -17.93 -7.29 0.54
N TYR A 108 -18.47 -6.68 -0.51
CA TYR A 108 -17.76 -5.64 -1.27
C TYR A 108 -17.43 -4.36 -0.49
N PRO A 109 -18.25 -3.89 0.46
CA PRO A 109 -17.86 -2.78 1.33
C PRO A 109 -16.60 -3.09 2.14
N SER A 110 -16.47 -4.30 2.67
CA SER A 110 -15.23 -4.75 3.32
C SER A 110 -14.07 -4.90 2.33
N ARG A 111 -14.33 -5.38 1.11
CA ARG A 111 -13.29 -5.46 0.06
C ARG A 111 -12.76 -4.09 -0.32
N PHE A 112 -13.62 -3.07 -0.38
CA PHE A 112 -13.21 -1.68 -0.57
C PHE A 112 -12.17 -1.29 0.48
N ALA A 113 -12.48 -1.50 1.76
CA ALA A 113 -11.55 -1.21 2.84
C ALA A 113 -10.22 -1.97 2.67
N THR A 114 -10.25 -3.28 2.40
CA THR A 114 -9.02 -4.05 2.13
C THR A 114 -8.17 -3.49 0.99
N ILE A 115 -8.78 -2.92 -0.06
CA ILE A 115 -8.06 -2.33 -1.20
C ILE A 115 -7.44 -0.98 -0.83
N PHE A 116 -8.14 -0.15 -0.06
CA PHE A 116 -7.77 1.27 0.17
C PHE A 116 -7.27 1.59 1.59
N ASP A 117 -7.37 0.70 2.56
CA ASP A 117 -6.99 0.99 3.96
C ASP A 117 -5.53 1.44 4.07
N PHE A 118 -4.64 0.86 3.27
CA PHE A 118 -3.25 1.30 3.29
C PHE A 118 -3.03 2.71 2.71
N THR A 119 -3.83 3.14 1.72
CA THR A 119 -3.73 4.52 1.23
C THR A 119 -4.26 5.52 2.26
N LYS A 120 -5.19 5.07 3.12
CA LYS A 120 -5.63 5.78 4.31
C LYS A 120 -4.57 5.82 5.41
N GLU A 121 -3.88 4.71 5.68
CA GLU A 121 -2.75 4.66 6.62
C GLU A 121 -1.61 5.59 6.21
N LEU A 122 -1.35 5.72 4.91
CA LEU A 122 -0.36 6.66 4.35
C LEU A 122 -0.82 8.13 4.34
N GLY A 123 -2.07 8.41 4.72
CA GLY A 123 -2.61 9.77 4.78
C GLY A 123 -2.94 10.38 3.40
N PHE A 124 -3.08 9.57 2.35
CA PHE A 124 -3.49 10.05 1.03
C PHE A 124 -5.00 10.33 0.96
N VAL A 125 -5.79 9.50 1.62
CA VAL A 125 -7.25 9.62 1.62
C VAL A 125 -7.81 9.26 2.98
N TYR A 126 -8.83 9.97 3.44
CA TYR A 126 -9.63 9.57 4.58
C TYR A 126 -11.00 9.11 4.10
N PHE A 127 -11.46 8.01 4.69
CA PHE A 127 -12.81 7.51 4.48
C PHE A 127 -13.30 6.74 5.70
N THR A 128 -14.60 6.81 5.95
CA THR A 128 -15.30 5.97 6.91
C THR A 128 -16.74 5.79 6.40
N PRO A 129 -17.41 4.66 6.67
CA PRO A 129 -18.77 4.43 6.19
C PRO A 129 -19.72 5.55 6.59
N ASN A 130 -20.61 5.91 5.67
CA ASN A 130 -21.61 6.98 5.82
C ASN A 130 -21.02 8.37 6.06
N GLN A 131 -19.77 8.61 5.67
CA GLN A 131 -19.14 9.93 5.66
C GLN A 131 -18.53 10.22 4.28
N PRO A 132 -18.30 11.50 3.93
CA PRO A 132 -17.60 11.86 2.71
C PRO A 132 -16.21 11.24 2.62
N ILE A 133 -15.84 10.76 1.43
CA ILE A 133 -14.45 10.47 1.08
C ILE A 133 -13.70 11.79 0.98
N GLN A 134 -12.48 11.85 1.52
CA GLN A 134 -11.70 13.09 1.57
C GLN A 134 -10.26 12.83 1.17
N PHE A 135 -9.85 13.34 0.02
CA PHE A 135 -8.44 13.32 -0.38
C PHE A 135 -7.65 14.41 0.33
N SER A 136 -6.45 14.05 0.81
CA SER A 136 -5.45 15.03 1.20
C SER A 136 -4.78 15.64 -0.04
N GLU A 137 -4.05 16.74 0.12
CA GLU A 137 -3.29 17.34 -0.97
C GLU A 137 -2.26 16.35 -1.56
N LEU A 138 -1.60 15.55 -0.71
CA LEU A 138 -0.70 14.48 -1.17
C LEU A 138 -1.45 13.39 -1.94
N GLY A 139 -2.66 13.02 -1.51
CA GLY A 139 -3.47 12.05 -2.22
C GLY A 139 -3.91 12.55 -3.60
N LYS A 140 -4.28 13.83 -3.71
CA LYS A 140 -4.62 14.46 -5.00
C LYS A 140 -3.42 14.47 -5.94
N MET A 141 -2.23 14.82 -5.44
CA MET A 141 -1.00 14.74 -6.23
C MET A 141 -0.76 13.34 -6.79
N ILE A 142 -0.86 12.29 -5.96
CA ILE A 142 -0.66 10.92 -6.46
C ILE A 142 -1.73 10.51 -7.49
N ALA A 143 -2.98 10.92 -7.28
CA ALA A 143 -4.08 10.60 -8.20
C ALA A 143 -3.90 11.23 -9.60
N GLN A 144 -3.07 12.28 -9.70
CA GLN A 144 -2.75 13.01 -10.93
C GLN A 144 -1.47 12.51 -11.63
N VAL A 145 -0.80 11.48 -11.10
CA VAL A 145 0.44 10.96 -11.72
C VAL A 145 0.19 10.42 -13.13
N TYR A 146 -0.98 9.82 -13.35
CA TYR A 146 -1.36 9.29 -14.65
C TYR A 146 -2.39 10.17 -15.33
N ASP A 147 -2.20 10.39 -16.64
CA ASP A 147 -3.31 10.65 -17.55
C ASP A 147 -3.81 9.33 -18.11
N VAL A 148 -5.13 9.13 -18.05
CA VAL A 148 -5.77 7.88 -18.48
C VAL A 148 -6.90 8.21 -19.44
N THR A 149 -6.70 7.84 -20.70
CA THR A 149 -7.64 8.09 -21.79
C THR A 149 -8.13 6.78 -22.41
N LEU A 150 -9.29 6.84 -23.08
CA LEU A 150 -9.83 5.70 -23.81
C LEU A 150 -9.74 5.96 -25.31
N ILE A 151 -8.96 5.13 -26.00
CA ILE A 151 -8.91 5.12 -27.46
C ILE A 151 -10.08 4.27 -27.96
N ASP A 152 -10.88 4.82 -28.87
CA ASP A 152 -12.09 4.21 -29.43
C ASP A 152 -13.10 3.74 -28.36
N ASN A 153 -13.15 4.45 -27.22
CA ASN A 153 -13.95 4.07 -26.05
C ASN A 153 -13.70 2.65 -25.53
N ARG A 154 -12.52 2.06 -25.84
CA ARG A 154 -12.24 0.64 -25.61
C ARG A 154 -10.85 0.40 -25.02
N PHE A 155 -9.81 0.93 -25.64
CA PHE A 155 -8.43 0.66 -25.23
C PHE A 155 -7.98 1.68 -24.19
N ILE A 156 -7.41 1.22 -23.09
CA ILE A 156 -6.89 2.09 -22.04
C ILE A 156 -5.49 2.55 -22.43
N SER A 157 -5.32 3.84 -22.63
CA SER A 157 -4.00 4.48 -22.74
C SER A 157 -3.65 5.13 -21.39
N VAL A 158 -2.45 4.89 -20.90
CA VAL A 158 -1.96 5.43 -19.62
C VAL A 158 -0.62 6.11 -19.86
N GLU A 159 -0.55 7.40 -19.59
CA GLU A 159 0.69 8.18 -19.65
C GLU A 159 1.08 8.62 -18.24
N ASN A 160 2.36 8.46 -17.88
CA ASN A 160 2.90 8.93 -16.61
C ASN A 160 3.38 10.38 -16.75
N ILE A 161 2.50 11.33 -16.48
CA ILE A 161 2.71 12.76 -16.73
C ILE A 161 3.40 13.49 -15.57
N HIS A 162 3.32 12.95 -14.35
CA HIS A 162 3.94 13.54 -13.15
C HIS A 162 4.69 12.49 -12.32
N PRO A 163 5.74 11.84 -12.86
CA PRO A 163 6.51 10.83 -12.13
C PRO A 163 7.14 11.37 -10.84
N GLU A 164 7.44 12.68 -10.77
CA GLU A 164 7.99 13.34 -9.59
C GLU A 164 6.99 13.43 -8.42
N TYR A 165 5.69 13.39 -8.68
CA TYR A 165 4.67 13.43 -7.62
C TYR A 165 4.67 12.15 -6.80
N GLU A 166 4.95 11.01 -7.42
CA GLU A 166 5.09 9.74 -6.72
C GLU A 166 6.19 9.82 -5.67
N GLN A 167 7.41 10.21 -6.08
CA GLN A 167 8.55 10.27 -5.18
C GLN A 167 8.30 11.26 -4.03
N LYS A 168 7.78 12.46 -4.32
CA LYS A 168 7.47 13.48 -3.31
C LYS A 168 6.44 12.98 -2.31
N ALA A 169 5.36 12.39 -2.78
CA ALA A 169 4.26 11.97 -1.92
C ALA A 169 4.63 10.76 -1.06
N PHE A 170 5.30 9.75 -1.62
CA PHE A 170 5.79 8.62 -0.84
C PHE A 170 6.88 9.02 0.15
N LEU A 171 7.78 9.93 -0.20
CA LEU A 171 8.77 10.46 0.75
C LEU A 171 8.08 11.12 1.96
N GLN A 172 7.12 12.01 1.71
CA GLN A 172 6.38 12.69 2.77
C GLN A 172 5.56 11.73 3.63
N ALA A 173 4.87 10.77 3.01
CA ALA A 173 4.07 9.78 3.71
C ALA A 173 4.94 8.84 4.57
N MET A 174 6.02 8.30 3.99
CA MET A 174 6.88 7.32 4.69
C MET A 174 7.72 7.99 5.79
N ALA A 175 8.15 9.24 5.62
CA ALA A 175 8.85 9.99 6.66
C ALA A 175 7.97 10.23 7.90
N LYS A 176 6.65 10.28 7.72
CA LYS A 176 5.65 10.49 8.79
C LYS A 176 4.91 9.22 9.20
N SER A 177 5.21 8.08 8.57
CA SER A 177 4.54 6.82 8.83
C SER A 177 4.99 6.27 10.18
N GLN A 178 4.13 6.41 11.19
CA GLN A 178 4.36 5.91 12.54
C GLN A 178 3.60 4.60 12.73
N ARG A 179 4.19 3.63 13.43
CA ARG A 179 3.51 2.36 13.74
C ARG A 179 2.32 2.56 14.66
N LYS A 180 2.49 3.39 15.68
CA LYS A 180 1.43 3.77 16.61
C LYS A 180 0.65 4.94 16.01
N ASN A 181 -0.37 4.61 15.24
CA ASN A 181 -1.21 5.59 14.57
C ASN A 181 -2.71 5.30 14.81
N PRO A 182 -3.62 6.24 14.50
CA PRO A 182 -5.06 6.07 14.73
C PRO A 182 -5.72 4.91 13.95
N PHE A 183 -5.07 4.38 12.92
CA PHE A 183 -5.62 3.37 12.02
C PHE A 183 -5.16 1.95 12.38
N VAL A 184 -3.97 1.81 12.95
CA VAL A 184 -3.36 0.52 13.28
C VAL A 184 -3.24 0.33 14.78
N ARG A 185 -3.86 -0.73 15.29
CA ARG A 185 -3.79 -1.08 16.73
C ARG A 185 -2.61 -2.01 17.03
N VAL A 186 -1.49 -1.41 17.43
CA VAL A 186 -0.25 -2.10 17.83
C VAL A 186 0.41 -1.44 19.05
N LEU A 187 1.34 -2.16 19.69
CA LEU A 187 2.20 -1.63 20.75
C LEU A 187 3.52 -1.03 20.23
N ASN A 188 3.91 -1.33 18.99
CA ASN A 188 5.12 -0.75 18.38
C ASN A 188 4.97 0.77 18.25
N ASP A 189 5.92 1.52 18.81
CA ASP A 189 5.92 2.97 18.88
C ASP A 189 7.17 3.53 18.19
N ASN A 190 7.24 3.32 16.88
CA ASN A 190 8.38 3.75 16.09
C ASN A 190 8.00 4.33 14.73
N ILE A 191 8.96 5.00 14.11
CA ILE A 191 8.90 5.58 12.78
C ILE A 191 9.88 4.78 11.90
N PRO A 192 9.41 3.74 11.18
CA PRO A 192 10.30 2.73 10.60
C PRO A 192 11.35 3.29 9.63
N LEU A 193 10.99 4.26 8.80
CA LEU A 193 11.94 4.86 7.84
C LEU A 193 13.02 5.66 8.57
N ILE A 194 12.65 6.46 9.56
CA ILE A 194 13.60 7.28 10.34
C ILE A 194 14.53 6.37 11.14
N LEU A 195 13.97 5.36 11.82
CA LEU A 195 14.73 4.36 12.55
C LEU A 195 15.74 3.65 11.64
N LEU A 196 15.32 3.23 10.43
CA LEU A 196 16.19 2.60 9.44
C LEU A 196 17.35 3.51 9.04
N ILE A 197 17.07 4.78 8.72
CA ILE A 197 18.09 5.75 8.31
C ILE A 197 19.08 6.00 9.45
N GLN A 198 18.61 6.18 10.68
CA GLN A 198 19.46 6.40 11.85
C GLN A 198 20.39 5.21 12.12
N VAL A 199 19.88 3.98 12.00
CA VAL A 199 20.72 2.78 12.15
C VAL A 199 21.77 2.68 11.04
N ILE A 200 21.40 2.99 9.79
CA ILE A 200 22.36 3.04 8.68
C ILE A 200 23.45 4.08 8.95
N GLN A 201 23.11 5.25 9.48
CA GLN A 201 24.08 6.28 9.88
C GLN A 201 25.03 5.75 10.96
N LEU A 202 24.52 5.15 12.03
CA LEU A 202 25.34 4.56 13.10
C LEU A 202 26.28 3.46 12.59
N LEU A 203 25.82 2.64 11.64
CA LEU A 203 26.67 1.63 10.97
C LEU A 203 27.74 2.29 10.10
N ASN A 204 27.40 3.37 9.40
CA ASN A 204 28.31 4.14 8.54
C ASN A 204 29.45 4.81 9.33
N ASP A 205 29.15 5.29 10.53
CA ASP A 205 30.10 5.99 11.39
C ASP A 205 31.05 5.02 12.10
N ASN A 206 30.72 3.74 12.19
CA ASN A 206 31.59 2.74 12.77
C ASN A 206 32.66 2.26 11.76
N SER A 207 33.90 2.70 11.97
CA SER A 207 35.07 2.34 11.15
C SER A 207 35.33 0.83 11.04
N LYS A 208 34.91 0.02 12.04
CA LYS A 208 35.06 -1.44 12.03
C LYS A 208 34.25 -2.11 10.92
N TYR A 209 33.20 -1.44 10.43
CA TYR A 209 32.31 -1.98 9.40
C TYR A 209 32.47 -1.31 8.04
N ARG A 210 33.54 -0.52 7.88
CA ARG A 210 33.95 0.02 6.59
C ARG A 210 34.65 -1.06 5.76
N THR A 211 34.40 -1.06 4.46
CA THR A 211 35.15 -1.81 3.46
C THR A 211 36.55 -1.20 3.32
N SER A 212 37.45 -1.89 2.63
CA SER A 212 38.76 -1.34 2.26
C SER A 212 38.67 -0.05 1.43
N GLN A 213 37.53 0.22 0.80
CA GLN A 213 37.22 1.46 0.07
C GLN A 213 36.59 2.55 0.95
N GLY A 214 36.41 2.31 2.26
CA GLY A 214 35.87 3.28 3.21
C GLY A 214 34.33 3.35 3.28
N GLU A 215 33.63 2.50 2.53
CA GLU A 215 32.16 2.43 2.50
C GLU A 215 31.64 1.46 3.55
N THR A 216 30.44 1.63 4.12
CA THR A 216 29.85 0.53 4.91
C THR A 216 28.81 -0.23 4.13
N LYS A 217 28.63 -1.50 4.47
CA LYS A 217 27.65 -2.37 3.82
C LYS A 217 26.20 -2.03 4.21
N GLY A 218 25.96 -0.99 5.00
CA GLY A 218 24.64 -0.61 5.48
C GLY A 218 23.98 -1.76 6.24
N ILE A 219 22.68 -1.98 5.99
CA ILE A 219 21.90 -3.11 6.53
C ILE A 219 21.68 -4.15 5.42
N ALA A 220 21.98 -5.41 5.71
CA ALA A 220 21.72 -6.51 4.79
C ALA A 220 20.23 -6.90 4.80
N ARG A 221 19.73 -7.44 3.69
CA ARG A 221 18.30 -7.82 3.57
C ARG A 221 17.84 -8.80 4.66
N HIS A 222 18.70 -9.73 5.09
CA HIS A 222 18.39 -10.68 6.17
C HIS A 222 18.37 -10.04 7.57
N GLU A 223 18.87 -8.81 7.72
CA GLU A 223 18.82 -8.03 8.97
C GLU A 223 17.55 -7.16 9.04
N LEU A 224 16.84 -6.93 7.93
CA LEU A 224 15.58 -6.17 7.90
C LEU A 224 14.51 -6.69 8.89
N PRO A 225 14.37 -8.00 9.18
CA PRO A 225 13.51 -8.46 10.25
C PRO A 225 13.76 -7.76 11.60
N LEU A 226 15.00 -7.43 11.94
CA LEU A 226 15.31 -6.72 13.18
C LEU A 226 14.64 -5.35 13.23
N VAL A 227 14.64 -4.63 12.10
CA VAL A 227 13.96 -3.33 11.94
C VAL A 227 12.43 -3.52 11.98
N ILE A 228 11.92 -4.51 11.24
CA ILE A 228 10.48 -4.78 11.09
C ILE A 228 9.80 -5.11 12.43
N PHE A 229 10.50 -5.83 13.32
CA PHE A 229 10.01 -6.22 14.63
C PHE A 229 10.40 -5.24 15.75
N TRP A 230 11.20 -4.22 15.47
CA TRP A 230 11.67 -3.29 16.49
C TRP A 230 10.50 -2.57 17.17
N LYS A 231 10.66 -2.27 18.46
CA LYS A 231 9.54 -1.87 19.32
C LYS A 231 9.34 -0.37 19.40
N ASP A 232 10.42 0.40 19.36
CA ASP A 232 10.45 1.84 19.66
C ASP A 232 11.43 2.57 18.71
N ASN A 233 11.70 3.86 18.95
CA ASN A 233 12.64 4.64 18.15
C ASN A 233 14.10 4.56 18.65
N ASP A 234 14.47 3.56 19.46
CA ASP A 234 15.85 3.42 19.94
C ASP A 234 16.77 2.84 18.85
N ALA A 235 17.28 3.74 17.99
CA ALA A 235 18.22 3.39 16.94
C ALA A 235 19.54 2.84 17.48
N GLN A 236 19.99 3.31 18.66
CA GLN A 236 21.25 2.90 19.26
C GLN A 236 21.18 1.43 19.71
N ALA A 237 20.10 1.04 20.39
CA ALA A 237 19.90 -0.34 20.81
C ALA A 237 19.73 -1.30 19.62
N LEU A 238 19.02 -0.88 18.56
CA LEU A 238 18.90 -1.67 17.33
C LEU A 238 20.25 -1.85 16.64
N TYR A 239 21.02 -0.77 16.50
CA TYR A 239 22.38 -0.81 15.97
C TYR A 239 23.26 -1.78 16.78
N GLN A 240 23.27 -1.68 18.12
CA GLN A 240 24.04 -2.59 18.99
C GLN A 240 23.61 -4.04 18.81
N ARG A 241 22.31 -4.30 18.63
CA ARG A 241 21.78 -5.65 18.38
C ARG A 241 22.31 -6.22 17.06
N ILE A 242 22.31 -5.42 15.99
CA ILE A 242 22.87 -5.80 14.68
C ILE A 242 24.37 -6.09 14.80
N VAL A 243 25.12 -5.19 15.43
CA VAL A 243 26.56 -5.33 15.67
C VAL A 243 26.90 -6.61 16.40
N ARG A 244 26.13 -6.96 17.44
CA ARG A 244 26.30 -8.21 18.18
C ARG A 244 26.05 -9.43 17.30
N LEU A 245 24.98 -9.44 16.52
CA LEU A 245 24.69 -10.54 15.60
C LEU A 245 25.78 -10.73 14.54
N ARG A 246 26.35 -9.64 14.02
CA ARG A 246 27.50 -9.71 13.10
C ARG A 246 28.75 -10.26 13.76
N ALA A 247 28.97 -10.00 15.04
CA ALA A 247 30.09 -10.57 15.77
C ALA A 247 29.90 -12.09 15.99
N ASP A 248 28.67 -12.51 16.29
CA ASP A 248 28.34 -13.90 16.59
C ASP A 248 28.26 -14.77 15.31
N TYR A 249 27.75 -14.23 14.20
CA TYR A 249 27.39 -15.01 13.00
C TYR A 249 27.95 -14.43 11.68
N GLY A 250 28.68 -13.32 11.72
CA GLY A 250 29.12 -12.62 10.51
C GLY A 250 27.95 -12.02 9.71
N TYR A 251 28.16 -11.85 8.40
CA TYR A 251 27.16 -11.28 7.48
C TYR A 251 26.30 -12.34 6.78
N ASN A 252 26.46 -13.62 7.11
CA ASN A 252 25.72 -14.71 6.49
C ASN A 252 25.15 -15.63 7.57
N PRO A 253 24.21 -15.14 8.41
CA PRO A 253 23.53 -16.00 9.36
C PRO A 253 22.75 -17.09 8.62
N SER A 254 22.89 -18.34 9.08
CA SER A 254 22.23 -19.54 8.55
C SER A 254 20.72 -19.51 8.72
#